data_AF-A0A2N1RUA9-F1
#
_entry.id   AF-A0A2N1RUA9-F1
#
_cell.length_a   1.000
_cell.length_b   1.000
_cell.length_c   1.000
_cell.angle_alpha   90.00
_cell.angle_beta   90.00
_cell.angle_gamma   90.00
#
_symmetry.space_group_name_H-M   'P 1'
#
loop_
_entity.id
_entity.type
_entity.pdbx_description
1 polymer ?
#
loop_
_entity_poly.entity_id
_entity_poly.type
_entity_poly.pdbx_seq_one_letter_code
_entity_poly.pdbx_strand_id
1 'polypeptide(L)'
;MILKNMQNGKREQMRFFMKLLKIKIITALIILLPLLSMASSDSCLEKWEEFSHRTEKIQLKNWIRTTAFNILSKNKDAAYPDIELPAQPECTGLFITLIRKGKVRGCYGAFTHRYNSPADILKDYIKGALYLDPRHTPLEKYELEETEIVLTVTSKPEPVDDINNVDISNFGLFIECEDSSGTVIVPAEYKTPRRGT
;
A
#
# COMPACT_ATOMS: atom_id res chain seq x y z
N MET A 1 -13.42 -3.09 4.90
CA MET A 1 -12.18 -3.27 5.68
C MET A 1 -11.26 -2.06 5.49
N ILE A 2 -10.32 -1.83 6.40
CA ILE A 2 -9.50 -0.62 6.47
C ILE A 2 -8.00 -0.92 6.38
N LEU A 3 -7.26 -0.01 5.74
CA LEU A 3 -5.82 -0.06 5.59
C LEU A 3 -5.14 0.93 6.52
N LYS A 4 -4.43 0.44 7.54
CA LYS A 4 -3.81 1.27 8.58
C LYS A 4 -2.61 2.04 8.04
N ASN A 5 -2.61 3.35 8.26
CA ASN A 5 -1.40 4.17 8.26
C ASN A 5 -1.21 4.75 9.66
N MET A 6 0.01 4.67 10.18
CA MET A 6 0.30 5.03 11.57
C MET A 6 0.03 6.51 11.79
N GLN A 7 -0.76 6.84 12.81
CA GLN A 7 -0.45 7.96 13.73
C GLN A 7 -1.18 7.88 15.10
N ASN A 8 -2.21 7.05 15.37
CA ASN A 8 -2.91 7.13 16.69
C ASN A 8 -3.41 5.86 17.42
N GLY A 9 -3.11 4.64 16.97
CA GLY A 9 -3.74 3.42 17.53
C GLY A 9 -3.22 2.87 18.88
N LYS A 10 -2.13 3.41 19.45
CA LYS A 10 -1.41 2.75 20.58
C LYS A 10 -2.12 2.79 21.93
N ARG A 11 -3.09 3.70 22.16
CA ARG A 11 -3.66 3.95 23.51
C ARG A 11 -4.92 3.17 23.86
N GLU A 12 -5.65 2.62 22.90
CA GLU A 12 -6.91 1.89 23.19
C GLU A 12 -6.73 0.38 23.32
N GLN A 13 -5.88 -0.24 22.49
CA GLN A 13 -5.68 -1.70 22.52
C GLN A 13 -5.10 -2.23 23.84
N MET A 14 -4.24 -1.44 24.51
CA MET A 14 -3.62 -1.83 25.78
C MET A 14 -4.67 -2.02 26.92
N ARG A 15 -5.79 -1.29 26.87
CA ARG A 15 -6.87 -1.38 27.90
C ARG A 15 -7.76 -2.61 27.72
N PHE A 16 -7.88 -3.13 26.49
CA PHE A 16 -8.67 -4.33 26.20
C PHE A 16 -7.91 -5.62 26.60
N PHE A 17 -6.61 -5.65 26.33
CA PHE A 17 -5.76 -6.83 26.57
C PHE A 17 -5.65 -7.23 28.06
N MET A 18 -5.61 -6.26 28.98
CA MET A 18 -5.54 -6.55 30.42
C MET A 18 -6.80 -7.22 31.01
N LYS A 19 -7.95 -7.21 30.30
CA LYS A 19 -9.19 -7.87 30.78
C LYS A 19 -9.27 -9.37 30.49
N LEU A 20 -8.46 -9.92 29.57
CA LEU A 20 -8.60 -11.30 29.08
C LEU A 20 -7.70 -12.35 29.79
N LEU A 21 -6.84 -11.94 30.73
CA LEU A 21 -5.83 -12.81 31.33
C LEU A 21 -6.37 -13.73 32.46
N LYS A 22 -7.41 -14.53 32.20
CA LYS A 22 -7.94 -15.53 33.16
C LYS A 22 -8.40 -16.88 32.57
N ILE A 23 -7.97 -17.29 31.36
CA ILE A 23 -8.51 -18.52 30.72
C ILE A 23 -7.38 -19.46 30.21
N LYS A 24 -7.61 -20.78 30.38
CA LYS A 24 -6.72 -21.95 30.24
C LYS A 24 -5.84 -22.01 28.97
N ILE A 25 -4.73 -22.74 29.06
CA ILE A 25 -3.59 -22.81 28.11
C ILE A 25 -3.97 -23.01 26.62
N ILE A 26 -5.07 -23.72 26.31
CA ILE A 26 -5.50 -23.96 24.92
C ILE A 26 -6.17 -22.73 24.30
N THR A 27 -6.97 -21.97 25.07
CA THR A 27 -7.51 -20.68 24.59
C THR A 27 -6.43 -19.61 24.53
N ALA A 28 -5.41 -19.68 25.40
CA ALA A 28 -4.25 -18.79 25.31
C ALA A 28 -3.53 -18.91 23.95
N LEU A 29 -3.35 -20.12 23.40
CA LEU A 29 -2.72 -20.32 22.08
C LEU A 29 -3.56 -19.76 20.92
N ILE A 30 -4.88 -19.92 20.96
CA ILE A 30 -5.82 -19.40 19.95
C ILE A 30 -5.94 -17.88 20.03
N ILE A 31 -5.78 -17.29 21.21
CA ILE A 31 -5.71 -15.82 21.40
C ILE A 31 -4.33 -15.29 20.99
N LEU A 32 -3.25 -16.06 21.19
CA LEU A 32 -1.89 -15.63 20.87
C LEU A 32 -1.60 -15.63 19.37
N LEU A 33 -2.22 -16.52 18.59
CA LEU A 33 -1.97 -16.64 17.14
C LEU A 33 -2.40 -15.38 16.34
N PRO A 34 -3.61 -14.82 16.53
CA PRO A 34 -4.00 -13.54 15.94
C PRO A 34 -3.15 -12.39 16.46
N LEU A 35 -2.81 -12.39 17.76
CA LEU A 35 -1.97 -11.36 18.37
C LEU A 35 -0.57 -11.32 17.75
N LEU A 36 0.00 -12.50 17.47
CA LEU A 36 1.31 -12.64 16.83
C LEU A 36 1.27 -12.20 15.37
N SER A 37 0.18 -12.48 14.66
CA SER A 37 -0.05 -12.00 13.28
C SER A 37 -0.21 -10.48 13.21
N MET A 38 -0.90 -9.88 14.19
CA MET A 38 -1.00 -8.42 14.26
C MET A 38 0.35 -7.79 14.59
N ALA A 39 1.08 -8.35 15.55
CA ALA A 39 2.42 -7.89 15.92
C ALA A 39 3.42 -7.93 14.75
N SER A 40 3.36 -8.95 13.89
CA SER A 40 4.24 -9.03 12.72
C SER A 40 3.89 -7.99 11.65
N SER A 41 2.60 -7.76 11.36
CA SER A 41 2.17 -6.74 10.39
C SER A 41 2.47 -5.30 10.85
N ASP A 42 2.25 -4.98 12.13
CA ASP A 42 2.60 -3.69 12.71
C ASP A 42 4.13 -3.47 12.66
N SER A 43 4.93 -4.52 12.89
CA SER A 43 6.41 -4.43 12.77
C SER A 43 6.90 -4.17 11.35
N CYS A 44 6.16 -4.61 10.33
CA CYS A 44 6.54 -4.40 8.93
C CYS A 44 6.24 -2.98 8.47
N LEU A 45 5.09 -2.42 8.84
CA LEU A 45 4.79 -1.01 8.57
C LEU A 45 5.72 -0.06 9.31
N GLU A 46 6.14 -0.39 10.54
CA GLU A 46 7.10 0.42 11.29
C GLU A 46 8.45 0.56 10.55
N LYS A 47 8.95 -0.54 9.95
CA LYS A 47 10.16 -0.49 9.12
C LYS A 47 10.00 0.40 7.89
N TRP A 48 8.83 0.37 7.26
CA TRP A 48 8.52 1.23 6.12
C TRP A 48 8.40 2.70 6.51
N GLU A 49 7.79 3.00 7.66
CA GLU A 49 7.73 4.35 8.22
C GLU A 49 9.14 4.87 8.49
N GLU A 50 9.98 4.08 9.17
CA GLU A 50 11.37 4.45 9.42
C GLU A 50 12.13 4.73 8.12
N PHE A 51 12.00 3.84 7.13
CA PHE A 51 12.60 4.03 5.81
C PHE A 51 12.09 5.29 5.09
N SER A 52 10.83 5.67 5.30
CA SER A 52 10.25 6.87 4.70
C SER A 52 10.93 8.17 5.16
N HIS A 53 11.67 8.14 6.27
CA HIS A 53 12.45 9.27 6.77
C HIS A 53 13.93 9.22 6.34
N ARG A 54 14.39 8.09 5.80
CA ARG A 54 15.77 7.88 5.33
C ARG A 54 16.01 8.51 3.95
N THR A 55 17.28 8.75 3.63
CA THR A 55 17.69 9.31 2.32
C THR A 55 17.57 8.29 1.19
N GLU A 56 17.69 7.01 1.51
CA GLU A 56 17.67 5.84 0.64
C GLU A 56 16.32 5.73 -0.10
N LYS A 57 15.25 6.30 0.46
CA LYS A 57 13.95 6.42 -0.24
C LYS A 57 14.08 7.13 -1.60
N ILE A 58 15.06 8.02 -1.76
CA ILE A 58 15.33 8.70 -3.02
C ILE A 58 15.77 7.70 -4.08
N GLN A 59 16.57 6.70 -3.71
CA GLN A 59 16.99 5.64 -4.63
C GLN A 59 15.78 4.83 -5.09
N LEU A 60 14.89 4.45 -4.17
CA LEU A 60 13.66 3.74 -4.52
C LEU A 60 12.74 4.58 -5.44
N LYS A 61 12.55 5.87 -5.13
CA LYS A 61 11.77 6.79 -5.98
C LYS A 61 12.37 6.91 -7.38
N ASN A 62 13.70 7.02 -7.49
CA ASN A 62 14.40 7.10 -8.77
C ASN A 62 14.29 5.79 -9.55
N TRP A 63 14.39 4.65 -8.87
CA TRP A 63 14.20 3.34 -9.48
C TRP A 63 12.78 3.20 -10.06
N ILE A 64 11.75 3.58 -9.29
CA ILE A 64 10.35 3.55 -9.73
C ILE A 64 10.15 4.44 -10.98
N ARG A 65 10.66 5.68 -10.93
CA ARG A 65 10.51 6.63 -12.04
C ARG A 65 11.25 6.17 -13.31
N THR A 66 12.47 5.65 -13.16
CA THR A 66 13.26 5.10 -14.27
C THR A 66 12.58 3.88 -14.89
N THR A 67 12.06 2.98 -14.05
CA THR A 67 11.30 1.81 -14.50
C THR A 67 10.06 2.21 -15.29
N ALA A 68 9.28 3.18 -14.80
CA ALA A 68 8.11 3.72 -15.51
C ALA A 68 8.51 4.31 -16.89
N PHE A 69 9.59 5.08 -16.95
CA PHE A 69 10.10 5.63 -18.20
C PHE A 69 10.53 4.55 -19.20
N ASN A 70 11.23 3.52 -18.74
CA ASN A 70 11.68 2.40 -19.58
C ASN A 70 10.49 1.62 -20.16
N ILE A 71 9.47 1.36 -19.33
CA ILE A 71 8.23 0.70 -19.73
C ILE A 71 7.52 1.53 -20.82
N LEU A 72 7.29 2.83 -20.59
CA LEU A 72 6.63 3.72 -21.57
C LEU A 72 7.43 3.86 -22.86
N SER A 73 8.76 3.84 -22.76
CA SER A 73 9.66 3.90 -23.92
C SER A 73 9.74 2.58 -24.69
N LYS A 74 9.11 1.50 -24.20
CA LYS A 74 9.21 0.14 -24.75
C LYS A 74 10.67 -0.29 -24.95
N ASN A 75 11.55 0.12 -24.04
CA ASN A 75 12.98 -0.19 -24.13
C ASN A 75 13.19 -1.69 -23.85
N LYS A 76 13.54 -2.45 -24.88
CA LYS A 76 13.73 -3.91 -24.80
C LYS A 76 15.02 -4.31 -24.06
N ASP A 77 16.00 -3.41 -24.04
CA ASP A 77 17.32 -3.65 -23.44
C ASP A 77 17.43 -3.06 -22.03
N ALA A 78 16.33 -2.53 -21.49
CA ALA A 78 16.30 -1.96 -20.16
C ALA A 78 16.59 -3.03 -19.09
N ALA A 79 17.64 -2.80 -18.32
CA ALA A 79 17.87 -3.55 -17.08
C ALA A 79 16.96 -3.01 -15.97
N TYR A 80 16.42 -3.93 -15.17
CA TYR A 80 15.70 -3.62 -13.95
C TYR A 80 16.54 -4.18 -12.80
N PRO A 81 17.47 -3.39 -12.23
CA PRO A 81 18.31 -3.88 -11.15
C PRO A 81 17.43 -4.28 -9.97
N ASP A 82 17.87 -5.29 -9.23
CA ASP A 82 17.17 -5.71 -8.02
C ASP A 82 17.16 -4.58 -6.99
N ILE A 83 16.17 -4.61 -6.12
CA ILE A 83 15.99 -3.62 -5.06
C ILE A 83 15.67 -4.32 -3.74
N GLU A 84 16.19 -3.75 -2.67
CA GLU A 84 15.84 -4.18 -1.33
C GLU A 84 14.72 -3.29 -0.79
N LEU A 85 13.71 -3.92 -0.19
CA LEU A 85 12.64 -3.21 0.51
C LEU A 85 12.87 -3.27 2.03
N PRO A 86 12.35 -2.30 2.78
CA PRO A 86 12.55 -2.22 4.23
C PRO A 86 11.96 -3.41 5.00
N ALA A 87 10.95 -4.06 4.42
CA ALA A 87 10.29 -5.22 4.98
C ALA A 87 9.93 -6.21 3.89
N GLN A 88 9.63 -7.44 4.32
CA GLN A 88 9.12 -8.51 3.48
C GLN A 88 7.81 -8.09 2.79
N PRO A 89 7.74 -8.17 1.44
CA PRO A 89 6.55 -7.76 0.70
C PRO A 89 5.26 -8.46 1.19
N GLU A 90 5.37 -9.72 1.61
CA GLU A 90 4.24 -10.56 2.02
C GLU A 90 3.43 -9.97 3.19
N CYS A 91 4.09 -9.15 4.02
CA CYS A 91 3.52 -8.53 5.20
C CYS A 91 2.81 -7.20 4.93
N THR A 92 2.90 -6.65 3.71
CA THR A 92 2.34 -5.34 3.35
C THR A 92 1.52 -5.40 2.08
N GLY A 93 0.56 -4.48 1.91
CA GLY A 93 0.03 -4.15 0.60
C GLY A 93 0.89 -3.07 -0.06
N LEU A 94 1.02 -3.15 -1.38
CA LEU A 94 1.79 -2.18 -2.17
C LEU A 94 0.93 -1.69 -3.34
N PHE A 95 0.84 -0.38 -3.49
CA PHE A 95 0.06 0.28 -4.54
C PHE A 95 0.86 1.41 -5.17
N ILE A 96 0.91 1.44 -6.50
CA ILE A 96 1.49 2.54 -7.27
C ILE A 96 0.34 3.42 -7.73
N THR A 97 0.35 4.69 -7.31
CA THR A 97 -0.59 5.71 -7.76
C THR A 97 0.16 6.75 -8.59
N LEU A 98 -0.35 7.02 -9.79
CA LEU A 98 0.11 8.07 -10.69
C LEU A 98 -0.78 9.30 -10.49
N ILE A 99 -0.17 10.44 -10.21
CA ILE A 99 -0.87 11.71 -10.00
C ILE A 99 -0.30 12.73 -10.98
N ARG A 100 -1.15 13.30 -11.84
CA ARG A 100 -0.77 14.34 -12.78
C ARG A 100 -1.67 15.55 -12.61
N LYS A 101 -1.08 16.73 -12.45
CA LYS A 101 -1.83 18.01 -12.29
C LYS A 101 -2.91 17.95 -11.19
N GLY A 102 -2.58 17.28 -10.08
CA GLY A 102 -3.51 17.11 -8.95
C GLY A 102 -4.71 16.22 -9.27
N LYS A 103 -4.58 15.24 -10.18
CA LYS A 103 -5.58 14.21 -10.45
C LYS A 103 -4.93 12.84 -10.54
N VAL A 104 -5.61 11.82 -10.02
CA VAL A 104 -5.22 10.42 -10.21
C VAL A 104 -5.31 10.09 -11.70
N ARG A 105 -4.27 9.44 -12.21
CA ARG A 105 -4.09 9.07 -13.63
C ARG A 105 -3.94 7.56 -13.83
N GLY A 106 -3.80 6.83 -12.73
CA GLY A 106 -3.76 5.37 -12.65
C GLY A 106 -3.40 4.93 -11.24
N CYS A 107 -3.99 3.85 -10.75
CA CYS A 107 -3.66 3.20 -9.49
C CYS A 107 -3.65 1.68 -9.71
N TYR A 108 -2.63 0.99 -9.23
CA TYR A 108 -2.57 -0.47 -9.31
C TYR A 108 -1.73 -1.05 -8.18
N GLY A 109 -2.18 -2.17 -7.63
CA GLY A 109 -1.52 -2.83 -6.51
C GLY A 109 -2.37 -3.94 -5.92
N ALA A 110 -1.83 -4.61 -4.92
CA ALA A 110 -2.55 -5.65 -4.19
C ALA A 110 -1.99 -5.83 -2.78
N PHE A 111 -2.75 -6.52 -1.93
CA PHE A 111 -2.31 -6.96 -0.61
C PHE A 111 -1.48 -8.24 -0.67
N THR A 112 -1.66 -9.07 -1.70
CA THR A 112 -0.94 -10.33 -1.87
C THR A 112 -0.26 -10.32 -3.23
N HIS A 113 1.03 -10.62 -3.24
CA HIS A 113 1.87 -10.45 -4.41
C HIS A 113 2.09 -11.78 -5.14
N ARG A 114 2.11 -11.72 -6.48
CA ARG A 114 2.38 -12.89 -7.32
C ARG A 114 3.85 -13.31 -7.30
N TYR A 115 4.74 -12.32 -7.17
CA TYR A 115 6.18 -12.47 -7.26
C TYR A 115 6.79 -12.34 -5.87
N ASN A 116 7.94 -12.98 -5.67
CA ASN A 116 8.72 -12.86 -4.43
C ASN A 116 9.82 -11.79 -4.55
N SER A 117 10.32 -11.50 -5.76
CA SER A 117 11.31 -10.44 -5.98
C SER A 117 10.64 -9.07 -5.87
N PRO A 118 11.13 -8.17 -4.99
CA PRO A 118 10.62 -6.81 -4.92
C PRO A 118 10.63 -6.04 -6.23
N ALA A 119 11.69 -6.20 -7.03
CA ALA A 119 11.82 -5.55 -8.32
C ALA A 119 10.72 -6.01 -9.28
N ASP A 120 10.40 -7.31 -9.31
CA ASP A 120 9.32 -7.83 -10.15
C ASP A 120 7.94 -7.37 -9.67
N ILE A 121 7.70 -7.34 -8.35
CA ILE A 121 6.45 -6.85 -7.77
C ILE A 121 6.22 -5.39 -8.17
N LEU A 122 7.19 -4.50 -7.92
CA LEU A 122 7.02 -3.09 -8.22
C LEU A 122 6.95 -2.84 -9.74
N LYS A 123 7.71 -3.56 -10.55
CA LYS A 123 7.63 -3.46 -12.02
C LYS A 123 6.24 -3.83 -12.53
N ASP A 124 5.64 -4.91 -12.01
CA ASP A 124 4.26 -5.30 -12.34
C ASP A 124 3.27 -4.20 -11.95
N TYR A 125 3.41 -3.61 -10.76
CA TYR A 125 2.49 -2.58 -10.28
C TYR A 125 2.67 -1.24 -10.99
N ILE A 126 3.89 -0.87 -11.35
CA ILE A 126 4.15 0.28 -12.22
C ILE A 126 3.49 0.06 -13.58
N LYS A 127 3.68 -1.11 -14.19
CA LYS A 127 3.05 -1.44 -15.48
C LYS A 127 1.51 -1.42 -15.39
N GLY A 128 0.96 -1.98 -14.31
CA GLY A 128 -0.48 -1.95 -14.05
C GLY A 128 -1.01 -0.53 -13.92
N ALA A 129 -0.35 0.33 -13.15
CA ALA A 129 -0.78 1.72 -12.97
C ALA A 129 -0.68 2.53 -14.27
N LEU A 130 0.28 2.22 -15.14
CA LEU A 130 0.45 2.88 -16.44
C LEU A 130 -0.61 2.47 -17.47
N TYR A 131 -1.15 1.25 -17.43
CA TYR A 131 -1.92 0.66 -18.54
C TYR A 131 -3.25 0.00 -18.17
N LEU A 132 -3.42 -0.46 -16.93
CA LEU A 132 -4.46 -1.43 -16.56
C LEU A 132 -5.49 -0.90 -15.57
N ASP A 133 -5.38 0.35 -15.10
CA ASP A 133 -6.47 0.98 -14.33
C ASP A 133 -7.64 1.30 -15.27
N PRO A 134 -8.78 0.58 -15.20
CA PRO A 134 -9.88 0.73 -16.15
C PRO A 134 -10.58 2.09 -16.07
N ARG A 135 -10.33 2.87 -15.01
CA ARG A 135 -10.89 4.22 -14.83
C ARG A 135 -10.17 5.25 -15.69
N HIS A 136 -9.03 4.89 -16.28
CA HIS A 136 -8.15 5.80 -17.01
C HIS A 136 -7.66 5.17 -18.31
N THR A 137 -7.42 5.98 -19.34
CA THR A 137 -6.70 5.49 -20.53
C THR A 137 -5.23 5.23 -20.18
N PRO A 138 -4.47 4.43 -20.94
CA PRO A 138 -3.02 4.34 -20.81
C PRO A 138 -2.32 5.71 -20.64
N LEU A 139 -1.32 5.80 -19.76
CA LEU A 139 -0.49 6.99 -19.62
C LEU A 139 0.45 7.12 -20.83
N GLU A 140 0.50 8.29 -21.45
CA GLU A 140 1.43 8.56 -22.55
C GLU A 140 2.82 8.97 -22.03
N LYS A 141 3.86 8.68 -22.82
CA LYS A 141 5.26 8.94 -22.42
C LYS A 141 5.52 10.40 -22.04
N TYR A 142 4.95 11.36 -22.76
CA TYR A 142 5.12 12.79 -22.49
C TYR A 142 4.42 13.24 -21.20
N GLU A 143 3.42 12.51 -20.70
CA GLU A 143 2.73 12.83 -19.47
C GLU A 143 3.58 12.52 -18.23
N LEU A 144 4.54 11.59 -18.33
CA LEU A 144 5.33 11.11 -17.21
C LEU A 144 6.16 12.21 -16.53
N GLU A 145 6.64 13.19 -17.30
CA GLU A 145 7.43 14.31 -16.78
C GLU A 145 6.66 15.09 -15.71
N GLU A 146 5.38 15.37 -15.96
CA GLU A 146 4.48 16.08 -15.05
C GLU A 146 3.74 15.14 -14.06
N THR A 147 4.10 13.85 -14.04
CA THR A 147 3.45 12.84 -13.20
C THR A 147 4.27 12.58 -11.94
N GLU A 148 3.63 12.75 -10.79
CA GLU A 148 4.09 12.23 -9.51
C GLU A 148 3.74 10.75 -9.39
N ILE A 149 4.69 9.94 -8.94
CA ILE A 149 4.48 8.50 -8.69
C ILE A 149 4.60 8.26 -7.20
N VAL A 150 3.50 7.82 -6.60
CA VAL A 150 3.40 7.55 -5.16
C VAL A 150 3.34 6.04 -4.96
N LEU A 151 4.28 5.50 -4.19
CA LEU A 151 4.18 4.15 -3.64
C LEU A 151 3.46 4.25 -2.30
N THR A 152 2.23 3.75 -2.23
CA THR A 152 1.52 3.55 -0.97
C THR A 152 1.82 2.15 -0.44
N VAL A 153 2.23 2.10 0.83
CA VAL A 153 2.43 0.85 1.58
C VAL A 153 1.36 0.75 2.65
N THR A 154 0.74 -0.43 2.80
CA THR A 154 -0.38 -0.63 3.71
C THR A 154 -0.23 -1.89 4.55
N SER A 155 -0.94 -1.97 5.67
CA SER A 155 -1.20 -3.24 6.34
C SER A 155 -2.11 -4.12 5.46
N LYS A 156 -2.35 -5.36 5.91
CA LYS A 156 -3.50 -6.14 5.43
C LYS A 156 -4.81 -5.42 5.83
N PRO A 157 -5.88 -5.58 5.03
CA PRO A 157 -7.17 -5.00 5.36
C PRO A 157 -7.77 -5.63 6.62
N GLU A 158 -8.31 -4.80 7.50
CA GLU A 158 -8.98 -5.24 8.74
C GLU A 158 -10.49 -4.92 8.68
N PRO A 159 -11.40 -5.80 9.12
CA PRO A 159 -12.82 -5.51 9.19
C PRO A 159 -13.11 -4.35 10.15
N VAL A 160 -14.22 -3.66 9.90
CA VAL A 160 -14.58 -2.42 10.57
C VAL A 160 -16.04 -2.51 10.91
N ASP A 161 -16.35 -2.40 12.19
CA ASP A 161 -17.74 -2.51 12.67
C ASP A 161 -18.51 -1.20 12.47
N ASP A 162 -17.81 -0.05 12.55
CA ASP A 162 -18.40 1.28 12.37
C ASP A 162 -17.44 2.21 11.63
N ILE A 163 -17.89 2.70 10.47
CA ILE A 163 -17.13 3.61 9.60
C ILE A 163 -16.86 4.98 10.26
N ASN A 164 -17.63 5.36 11.28
CA ASN A 164 -17.40 6.62 12.00
C ASN A 164 -16.13 6.59 12.87
N ASN A 165 -15.61 5.40 13.17
CA ASN A 165 -14.37 5.23 13.95
C ASN A 165 -13.10 5.28 13.08
N VAL A 166 -13.24 5.70 11.82
CA VAL A 166 -12.22 5.58 10.79
C VAL A 166 -11.63 6.94 10.49
N ASP A 167 -10.37 7.11 10.84
CA ASP A 167 -9.62 8.29 10.44
C ASP A 167 -9.22 8.20 8.95
N ILE A 168 -10.13 8.59 8.06
CA ILE A 168 -9.90 8.61 6.62
C ILE A 168 -8.69 9.45 6.18
N SER A 169 -8.05 10.23 7.06
CA SER A 169 -6.79 10.92 6.71
C SER A 169 -5.59 9.97 6.72
N ASN A 170 -5.69 8.87 7.46
CA ASN A 170 -4.63 7.87 7.62
C ASN A 170 -5.05 6.53 7.01
N PHE A 171 -6.34 6.25 6.93
CA PHE A 171 -6.82 4.94 6.53
C PHE A 171 -7.23 4.88 5.06
N GLY A 172 -6.83 3.82 4.36
CA GLY A 172 -7.41 3.44 3.06
C GLY A 172 -8.71 2.66 3.24
N LEU A 173 -9.57 2.67 2.23
CA LEU A 173 -10.84 1.95 2.23
C LEU A 173 -10.76 0.73 1.31
N PHE A 174 -11.09 -0.44 1.83
CA PHE A 174 -11.36 -1.64 1.03
C PHE A 174 -12.85 -1.98 1.17
N ILE A 175 -13.55 -1.90 0.04
CA ILE A 175 -14.97 -2.21 -0.07
C ILE A 175 -15.09 -3.52 -0.83
N GLU A 176 -15.78 -4.48 -0.24
CA GLU A 176 -16.08 -5.78 -0.84
C GLU A 176 -17.59 -5.99 -0.74
N CYS A 177 -18.22 -6.29 -1.87
CA CYS A 177 -19.63 -6.59 -2.04
C CYS A 177 -19.85 -8.10 -1.90
N GLU A 178 -21.10 -8.51 -1.67
CA GLU A 178 -21.48 -9.93 -1.50
C GLU A 178 -21.14 -10.79 -2.73
N ASP A 179 -21.15 -10.22 -3.92
CA ASP A 179 -20.78 -10.88 -5.18
C ASP A 179 -19.26 -10.95 -5.41
N SER A 180 -18.46 -10.65 -4.37
CA SER A 180 -17.00 -10.55 -4.42
C SER A 180 -16.47 -9.45 -5.36
N SER A 181 -17.35 -8.57 -5.87
CA SER A 181 -16.90 -7.33 -6.48
C SER A 181 -16.41 -6.38 -5.40
N GLY A 182 -15.47 -5.51 -5.71
CA GLY A 182 -14.91 -4.65 -4.69
C GLY A 182 -13.93 -3.64 -5.26
N THR A 183 -13.53 -2.70 -4.40
CA THR A 183 -12.55 -1.68 -4.76
C THR A 183 -11.68 -1.32 -3.58
N VAL A 184 -10.45 -0.92 -3.87
CA VAL A 184 -9.51 -0.36 -2.90
C VAL A 184 -9.33 1.11 -3.26
N ILE A 185 -9.44 1.99 -2.26
CA ILE A 185 -9.07 3.39 -2.37
C ILE A 185 -7.96 3.64 -1.36
N VAL A 186 -6.75 3.86 -1.87
CA VAL A 186 -5.58 4.16 -1.03
C VAL A 186 -5.48 5.66 -0.72
N PRO A 187 -4.78 6.06 0.36
CA PRO A 187 -4.65 7.47 0.75
C PRO A 187 -4.19 8.42 -0.35
N ALA A 188 -3.30 7.98 -1.23
CA ALA A 188 -2.83 8.79 -2.35
C ALA A 188 -3.96 9.22 -3.30
N GLU A 189 -5.03 8.43 -3.43
CA GLU A 189 -6.12 8.71 -4.39
C GLU A 189 -7.04 9.85 -3.94
N TYR A 190 -7.30 9.99 -2.63
CA TYR A 190 -8.19 11.03 -2.11
C TYR A 190 -7.45 12.24 -1.50
N LYS A 191 -6.17 12.09 -1.08
CA LYS A 191 -5.33 13.23 -0.65
C LYS A 191 -4.95 14.14 -1.81
N THR A 192 -5.06 13.65 -3.03
CA THR A 192 -4.89 14.44 -4.24
C THR A 192 -5.96 15.54 -4.27
N PRO A 193 -5.61 16.84 -4.13
CA PRO A 193 -6.61 17.90 -4.08
C PRO A 193 -7.39 17.94 -5.39
N ARG A 194 -8.67 17.59 -5.35
CA ARG A 194 -9.59 17.91 -6.44
C ARG A 194 -9.66 19.43 -6.53
N ARG A 195 -8.93 20.05 -7.46
CA ARG A 195 -9.30 21.40 -7.88
C ARG A 195 -10.69 21.29 -8.49
N GLY A 196 -11.67 21.79 -7.74
CA GLY A 196 -13.05 21.88 -8.18
C GLY A 196 -13.11 22.61 -9.52
N THR A 197 -13.90 22.05 -10.43
CA THR A 197 -14.46 22.75 -11.58
C THR A 197 -15.49 23.75 -11.10
#